data_AF-A0A718KET6-F1
#
_entry.id   AF-A0A718KET6-F1
#
_cell.length_a   1.000
_cell.length_b   1.000
_cell.length_c   1.000
_cell.angle_alpha   90.00
_cell.angle_beta   90.00
_cell.angle_gamma   90.00
#
_symmetry.space_group_name_H-M   'P 1'
#
loop_
_entity.id
_entity.type
_entity.pdbx_description
1 polymer ?
#
loop_
_entity_poly.entity_id
_entity_poly.type
_entity_poly.pdbx_seq_one_letter_code
_entity_poly.pdbx_strand_id
1 'polypeptide(L)'
;LNACDYLSREFSSRRQFFDDAPTEIISRSWKRLVINKEKHITRRGYTLCFLSKLQDSLRRRDVYVTGSNRWGDPRARLLQGADWQANRIKVYRSLGHPTDPQEAIKSLGHQLDSRYRQVAARLCENEAVELDVSGPKPRLTISPLASLDEPDSLKRLSKMISDLLPPVDLTELLLEINAHTGFADEFFHASEASARVDDLPVSISAVLMAEACNIGLEPLIRSNVPALTRHRLNWTKANYLRAETITSANARLVDFQATLPLAQIWGGGEVASADGMRFVTPVRTINAGPNRKYFGNNRGITWYNFVSDQYSGFHGIVIPGTLRDS
;
A
#
# COMPACT_ATOMS: atom_id res chain seq x y z
N LEU A 1 -0.14 -27.08 18.94
CA LEU A 1 -0.62 -28.15 18.03
C LEU A 1 -1.62 -29.08 18.74
N ASN A 2 -1.38 -29.44 19.99
CA ASN A 2 -2.27 -30.27 20.83
C ASN A 2 -3.77 -29.95 20.73
N ALA A 3 -4.17 -28.67 20.75
CA ALA A 3 -5.59 -28.29 20.61
C ALA A 3 -6.18 -28.56 19.22
N CYS A 4 -5.37 -28.48 18.17
CA CYS A 4 -5.77 -28.82 16.80
C CYS A 4 -5.96 -30.33 16.69
N ASP A 5 -4.98 -31.11 17.16
CA ASP A 5 -5.04 -32.57 17.13
C ASP A 5 -6.24 -33.11 17.95
N TYR A 6 -6.51 -32.52 19.11
CA TYR A 6 -7.69 -32.82 19.92
C TYR A 6 -8.99 -32.57 19.16
N LEU A 7 -9.14 -31.40 18.54
CA LEU A 7 -10.34 -31.06 17.76
C LEU A 7 -10.50 -31.92 16.50
N SER A 8 -9.39 -32.32 15.86
CA SER A 8 -9.42 -33.24 14.72
C SER A 8 -9.90 -34.64 15.11
N ARG A 9 -9.47 -35.15 16.28
CA ARG A 9 -9.94 -36.45 16.81
C ARG A 9 -11.42 -36.40 17.21
N GLU A 10 -11.84 -35.33 17.87
CA GLU A 10 -13.22 -35.15 18.34
C GLU A 10 -14.17 -34.56 17.28
N PHE A 11 -13.73 -34.40 16.02
CA PHE A 11 -14.52 -33.72 14.99
C PHE A 11 -15.87 -34.39 14.74
N SER A 12 -15.88 -35.73 14.68
CA SER A 12 -17.07 -36.56 14.46
C SER A 12 -17.95 -36.74 15.70
N SER A 13 -17.45 -36.34 16.88
CA SER A 13 -18.15 -36.48 18.15
C SER A 13 -19.36 -35.54 18.21
N ARG A 14 -20.50 -36.04 18.73
CA ARG A 14 -21.71 -35.23 18.98
C ARG A 14 -21.79 -34.68 20.40
N ARG A 15 -20.75 -34.89 21.22
CA ARG A 15 -20.70 -34.41 22.60
C ARG A 15 -20.84 -32.89 22.63
N GLN A 16 -21.60 -32.39 23.61
CA GLN A 16 -21.77 -30.95 23.84
C GLN A 16 -20.64 -30.35 24.66
N PHE A 17 -19.96 -31.20 25.45
CA PHE A 17 -18.86 -30.82 26.33
C PHE A 17 -17.62 -31.66 26.01
N PHE A 18 -16.46 -31.07 26.30
CA PHE A 18 -15.17 -31.73 26.23
C PHE A 18 -14.62 -31.91 27.64
N ASP A 19 -14.15 -33.12 27.93
CA ASP A 19 -13.67 -33.49 29.25
C ASP A 19 -12.17 -33.21 29.41
N ASP A 20 -11.36 -33.50 28.38
CA ASP A 20 -9.87 -33.41 28.43
C ASP A 20 -9.29 -32.42 27.39
N ALA A 21 -10.01 -31.34 27.07
CA ALA A 21 -9.54 -30.38 26.07
C ALA A 21 -8.34 -29.54 26.58
N PRO A 22 -7.25 -29.39 25.78
CA PRO A 22 -6.10 -28.56 26.15
C PRO A 22 -6.47 -27.10 26.47
N THR A 23 -6.22 -26.65 27.69
CA THR A 23 -6.70 -25.32 28.16
C THR A 23 -5.74 -24.16 27.89
N GLU A 24 -4.52 -24.41 27.43
CA GLU A 24 -3.47 -23.41 27.18
C GLU A 24 -3.90 -22.33 26.17
N ILE A 25 -4.77 -22.69 25.22
CA ILE A 25 -5.28 -21.75 24.21
C ILE A 25 -6.32 -20.75 24.77
N ILE A 26 -6.89 -21.04 25.94
CA ILE A 26 -8.00 -20.28 26.53
C ILE A 26 -7.46 -19.08 27.30
N SER A 27 -7.45 -17.90 26.67
CA SER A 27 -7.09 -16.66 27.36
C SER A 27 -8.17 -16.23 28.37
N ARG A 28 -7.82 -15.35 29.31
CA ARG A 28 -8.75 -14.85 30.36
C ARG A 28 -10.08 -14.34 29.79
N SER A 29 -10.04 -13.64 28.66
CA SER A 29 -11.24 -13.14 27.96
C SER A 29 -12.16 -14.26 27.45
N TRP A 30 -11.61 -15.38 27.01
CA TRP A 30 -12.36 -16.52 26.47
C TRP A 30 -12.90 -17.45 27.55
N LYS A 31 -12.32 -17.46 28.77
CA LYS A 31 -12.75 -18.37 29.86
C LYS A 31 -14.26 -18.36 30.10
N ARG A 32 -14.89 -17.18 30.09
CA ARG A 32 -16.35 -17.02 30.31
C ARG A 32 -17.22 -17.58 29.18
N LEU A 33 -16.68 -17.70 27.97
CA LEU A 33 -17.39 -18.19 26.78
C LEU A 33 -17.13 -19.69 26.55
N VAL A 34 -15.97 -20.18 26.98
CA VAL A 34 -15.54 -21.57 26.77
C VAL A 34 -16.00 -22.46 27.92
N ILE A 35 -15.87 -21.99 29.17
CA ILE A 35 -16.15 -22.75 30.39
C ILE A 35 -17.50 -22.29 30.95
N ASN A 36 -18.44 -23.23 31.12
CA ASN A 36 -19.75 -22.94 31.70
C ASN A 36 -19.68 -22.78 33.24
N LYS A 37 -20.82 -22.46 33.88
CA LYS A 37 -20.89 -22.30 35.35
C LYS A 37 -20.55 -23.58 36.11
N GLU A 38 -20.79 -24.74 35.51
CA GLU A 38 -20.50 -26.09 36.04
C GLU A 38 -19.04 -26.52 35.78
N LYS A 39 -18.20 -25.61 35.25
CA LYS A 39 -16.78 -25.84 34.90
C LYS A 39 -16.53 -26.81 33.74
N HIS A 40 -17.55 -27.15 32.95
CA HIS A 40 -17.39 -27.93 31.73
C HIS A 40 -16.95 -27.05 30.56
N ILE A 41 -16.08 -27.59 29.71
CA ILE A 41 -15.64 -26.94 28.47
C ILE A 41 -16.69 -27.22 27.40
N THR A 42 -17.36 -26.17 26.94
CA THR A 42 -18.35 -26.29 25.86
C THR A 42 -17.64 -26.53 24.53
N ARG A 43 -18.12 -27.50 23.74
CA ARG A 43 -17.56 -27.76 22.41
C ARG A 43 -17.60 -26.52 21.52
N ARG A 44 -18.75 -25.85 21.46
CA ARG A 44 -18.94 -24.63 20.65
C ARG A 44 -17.99 -23.52 21.06
N GLY A 45 -17.90 -23.23 22.36
CA GLY A 45 -17.02 -22.19 22.88
C GLY A 45 -15.56 -22.51 22.61
N TYR A 46 -15.13 -23.75 22.86
CA TYR A 46 -13.76 -24.20 22.63
C TYR A 46 -13.38 -24.15 21.15
N THR A 47 -14.24 -24.63 20.25
CA THR A 47 -14.00 -24.56 18.79
C THR A 47 -13.88 -23.12 18.31
N LEU A 48 -14.74 -22.21 18.77
CA LEU A 48 -14.63 -20.79 18.40
C LEU A 48 -13.35 -20.14 18.94
N CYS A 49 -12.98 -20.46 20.19
CA CYS A 49 -11.72 -20.01 20.78
C CYS A 49 -10.53 -20.50 19.94
N PHE A 50 -10.51 -21.78 19.57
CA PHE A 50 -9.47 -22.36 18.72
C PHE A 50 -9.41 -21.67 17.35
N LEU A 51 -10.55 -21.51 16.66
CA LEU A 51 -10.58 -20.86 15.34
C LEU A 51 -10.09 -19.40 15.40
N SER A 52 -10.45 -18.67 16.45
CA SER A 52 -9.93 -17.32 16.69
C SER A 52 -8.42 -17.32 16.88
N LYS A 53 -7.88 -18.24 17.68
CA LYS A 53 -6.44 -18.37 17.91
C LYS A 53 -5.70 -18.81 16.65
N LEU A 54 -6.24 -19.77 15.90
CA LEU A 54 -5.68 -20.21 14.63
C LEU A 54 -5.64 -19.06 13.63
N GLN A 55 -6.70 -18.27 13.51
CA GLN A 55 -6.71 -17.09 12.65
C GLN A 55 -5.65 -16.06 13.07
N ASP A 56 -5.50 -15.80 14.37
CA ASP A 56 -4.48 -14.89 14.88
C ASP A 56 -3.07 -15.42 14.61
N SER A 57 -2.80 -16.71 14.84
CA SER A 57 -1.51 -17.35 14.55
C SER A 57 -1.18 -17.35 13.06
N LEU A 58 -2.17 -17.59 12.18
CA LEU A 58 -1.99 -17.47 10.73
C LEU A 58 -1.65 -16.02 10.34
N ARG A 59 -2.34 -15.03 10.93
CA ARG A 59 -2.07 -13.59 10.70
C ARG A 59 -0.70 -13.14 11.22
N ARG A 60 -0.21 -13.76 12.29
CA ARG A 60 1.11 -13.50 12.88
C ARG A 60 2.23 -14.29 12.21
N ARG A 61 1.90 -15.23 11.32
CA ARG A 61 2.86 -16.16 10.70
C ARG A 61 3.55 -17.07 11.72
N ASP A 62 2.83 -17.46 12.78
CA ASP A 62 3.28 -18.47 13.74
C ASP A 62 2.97 -19.90 13.25
N VAL A 63 1.95 -20.02 12.40
CA VAL A 63 1.50 -21.27 11.77
C VAL A 63 1.36 -21.03 10.28
N TYR A 64 1.68 -22.04 9.47
CA TYR A 64 1.62 -21.98 8.02
C TYR A 64 0.73 -23.09 7.46
N VAL A 65 0.14 -22.82 6.31
CA VAL A 65 -0.62 -23.81 5.52
C VAL A 65 0.21 -24.19 4.30
N THR A 66 0.68 -25.43 4.28
CA THR A 66 1.43 -25.99 3.16
C THR A 66 0.64 -25.87 1.85
N GLY A 67 1.28 -25.38 0.78
CA GLY A 67 0.63 -25.15 -0.52
C GLY A 67 -0.25 -23.92 -0.60
N SER A 68 -0.47 -23.17 0.49
CA SER A 68 -1.21 -21.91 0.44
C SER A 68 -0.31 -20.76 -0.02
N ASN A 69 -0.77 -20.01 -1.02
CA ASN A 69 -0.05 -18.81 -1.46
C ASN A 69 -0.17 -17.66 -0.43
N ARG A 70 -1.32 -17.59 0.27
CA ARG A 70 -1.64 -16.53 1.23
C ARG A 70 -1.15 -16.83 2.64
N TRP A 71 -1.25 -18.09 3.06
CA TRP A 71 -0.92 -18.54 4.43
C TRP A 71 0.27 -19.48 4.47
N GLY A 72 1.05 -19.59 3.39
CA GLY A 72 2.25 -20.42 3.32
C GLY A 72 3.42 -19.84 4.13
N ASP A 73 4.46 -20.66 4.31
CA ASP A 73 5.69 -20.24 4.97
C ASP A 73 6.46 -19.27 4.04
N PRO A 74 6.63 -17.99 4.43
CA PRO A 74 7.40 -17.05 3.61
C PRO A 74 8.87 -17.46 3.46
N ARG A 75 9.42 -18.21 4.42
CA ARG A 75 10.81 -18.67 4.39
C ARG A 75 11.06 -19.71 3.31
N ALA A 76 10.01 -20.38 2.86
CA ALA A 76 10.09 -21.31 1.73
C ALA A 76 10.40 -20.60 0.40
N ARG A 77 10.25 -19.27 0.34
CA ARG A 77 10.61 -18.46 -0.84
C ARG A 77 12.01 -17.85 -0.76
N LEU A 78 12.72 -18.05 0.34
CA LEU A 78 14.10 -17.59 0.48
C LEU A 78 15.06 -18.57 -0.17
N LEU A 79 16.23 -18.10 -0.58
CA LEU A 79 17.32 -18.98 -1.01
C LEU A 79 17.68 -19.93 0.13
N GLN A 80 17.81 -21.22 -0.16
CA GLN A 80 18.19 -22.24 0.81
C GLN A 80 19.29 -23.14 0.24
N GLY A 81 19.93 -23.92 1.12
CA GLY A 81 20.90 -24.94 0.71
C GLY A 81 22.04 -24.39 -0.15
N ALA A 82 22.32 -25.06 -1.27
CA ALA A 82 23.40 -24.71 -2.19
C ALA A 82 23.24 -23.31 -2.79
N ASP A 83 22.02 -22.92 -3.18
CA ASP A 83 21.76 -21.60 -3.80
C ASP A 83 22.06 -20.46 -2.83
N TRP A 84 21.72 -20.63 -1.54
CA TRP A 84 22.12 -19.67 -0.51
C TRP A 84 23.64 -19.63 -0.34
N GLN A 85 24.30 -20.79 -0.25
CA GLN A 85 25.77 -20.82 -0.07
C GLN A 85 26.51 -20.14 -1.23
N ALA A 86 26.03 -20.31 -2.47
CA ALA A 86 26.61 -19.68 -3.65
C ALA A 86 26.43 -18.15 -3.65
N ASN A 87 25.30 -17.64 -3.14
CA ASN A 87 24.95 -16.23 -3.22
C ASN A 87 25.24 -15.42 -1.94
N ARG A 88 25.49 -16.05 -0.80
CA ARG A 88 25.58 -15.39 0.51
C ARG A 88 26.57 -14.22 0.55
N ILE A 89 27.76 -14.37 -0.05
CA ILE A 89 28.81 -13.33 -0.03
C ILE A 89 28.36 -12.09 -0.82
N LYS A 90 27.72 -12.30 -1.98
CA LYS A 90 27.18 -11.22 -2.80
C LYS A 90 26.08 -10.49 -2.04
N VAL A 91 25.16 -11.23 -1.42
CA VAL A 91 24.07 -10.66 -0.62
C VAL A 91 24.60 -9.85 0.57
N TYR A 92 25.55 -10.38 1.34
CA TYR A 92 26.16 -9.66 2.46
C TYR A 92 26.80 -8.35 2.02
N ARG A 93 27.57 -8.37 0.92
CA ARG A 93 28.19 -7.16 0.36
C ARG A 93 27.16 -6.14 -0.09
N SER A 94 26.14 -6.57 -0.83
CA SER A 94 25.07 -5.67 -1.32
C SER A 94 24.27 -5.02 -0.18
N LEU A 95 24.10 -5.72 0.94
CA LEU A 95 23.42 -5.20 2.13
C LEU A 95 24.35 -4.47 3.11
N GLY A 96 25.66 -4.41 2.84
CA GLY A 96 26.64 -3.81 3.74
C GLY A 96 26.76 -4.56 5.08
N HIS A 97 26.53 -5.87 5.08
CA HIS A 97 26.60 -6.71 6.28
C HIS A 97 27.90 -7.52 6.37
N PRO A 98 28.39 -7.81 7.58
CA PRO A 98 29.51 -8.74 7.79
C PRO A 98 29.19 -10.13 7.27
N THR A 99 30.21 -10.87 6.83
CA THR A 99 30.07 -12.27 6.41
C THR A 99 29.91 -13.22 7.61
N ASP A 100 30.40 -12.83 8.79
CA ASP A 100 30.18 -13.56 10.04
C ASP A 100 28.93 -13.04 10.75
N PRO A 101 27.89 -13.88 10.93
CA PRO A 101 26.70 -13.52 11.70
C PRO A 101 27.00 -13.07 13.13
N GLN A 102 28.03 -13.61 13.78
CA GLN A 102 28.35 -13.26 15.17
C GLN A 102 28.88 -11.84 15.29
N GLU A 103 29.68 -11.38 14.33
CA GLU A 103 30.12 -9.99 14.25
C GLU A 103 28.95 -9.03 14.04
N ALA A 104 28.01 -9.39 13.17
CA ALA A 104 26.81 -8.60 12.93
C ALA A 104 25.95 -8.47 14.20
N ILE A 105 25.70 -9.59 14.89
CA ILE A 105 24.93 -9.61 16.15
C ILE A 105 25.64 -8.81 17.23
N LYS A 106 26.96 -8.97 17.39
CA LYS A 106 27.75 -8.22 18.37
C LYS A 106 27.72 -6.72 18.08
N SER A 107 27.86 -6.32 16.82
CA SER A 107 27.77 -4.92 16.39
C SER A 107 26.39 -4.33 16.70
N LEU A 108 25.31 -5.04 16.33
CA LEU A 108 23.94 -4.61 16.64
C LEU A 108 23.69 -4.52 18.15
N GLY A 109 24.20 -5.48 18.92
CA GLY A 109 24.12 -5.49 20.38
C GLY A 109 24.83 -4.28 21.00
N HIS A 110 26.05 -3.98 20.55
CA HIS A 110 26.78 -2.79 20.98
C HIS A 110 26.07 -1.49 20.59
N GLN A 111 25.54 -1.41 19.36
CA GLN A 111 24.77 -0.25 18.92
C GLN A 111 23.52 -0.05 19.79
N LEU A 112 22.77 -1.13 20.07
CA LEU A 112 21.57 -1.08 20.90
C LEU A 112 21.88 -0.64 22.33
N ASP A 113 22.87 -1.27 22.98
CA ASP A 113 23.30 -0.91 24.34
C ASP A 113 23.82 0.54 24.40
N SER A 114 24.66 0.94 23.44
CA SER A 114 25.14 2.32 23.36
C SER A 114 24.01 3.32 23.20
N ARG A 115 23.00 3.03 22.36
CA ARG A 115 21.85 3.92 22.17
C ARG A 115 20.98 3.97 23.42
N TYR A 116 20.74 2.84 24.09
CA TYR A 116 20.00 2.84 25.36
C TYR A 116 20.70 3.66 26.43
N ARG A 117 22.02 3.51 26.60
CA ARG A 117 22.77 4.33 27.56
C ARG A 117 22.72 5.81 27.22
N GLN A 118 22.85 6.17 25.94
CA GLN A 118 22.75 7.56 25.48
C GLN A 118 21.36 8.15 25.74
N VAL A 119 20.28 7.39 25.45
CA VAL A 119 18.91 7.80 25.72
C VAL A 119 18.69 7.96 27.22
N ALA A 120 19.06 6.97 28.03
CA ALA A 120 18.90 7.02 29.48
C ALA A 120 19.64 8.20 30.12
N ALA A 121 20.86 8.50 29.66
CA ALA A 121 21.64 9.62 30.16
C ALA A 121 21.03 11.00 29.80
N ARG A 122 20.38 11.12 28.64
CA ARG A 122 19.80 12.37 28.14
C ARG A 122 18.30 12.52 28.40
N LEU A 123 17.66 11.48 28.95
CA LEU A 123 16.21 11.45 29.08
C LEU A 123 15.68 12.57 29.97
N CYS A 124 16.40 12.87 31.06
CA CYS A 124 16.04 13.95 31.98
C CYS A 124 16.14 15.35 31.36
N GLU A 125 16.92 15.50 30.29
CA GLU A 125 17.15 16.76 29.57
C GLU A 125 16.31 16.84 28.29
N ASN A 126 15.54 15.80 27.95
CA ASN A 126 14.81 15.74 26.69
C ASN A 126 13.40 16.30 26.82
N GLU A 127 13.22 17.55 26.40
CA GLU A 127 11.93 18.26 26.41
C GLU A 127 10.85 17.61 25.52
N ALA A 128 11.25 16.76 24.57
CA ALA A 128 10.30 16.04 23.72
C ALA A 128 9.74 14.77 24.36
N VAL A 129 10.21 14.38 25.56
CA VAL A 129 9.78 13.14 26.22
C VAL A 129 9.26 13.41 27.62
N GLU A 130 8.00 13.07 27.87
CA GLU A 130 7.37 13.20 29.17
C GLU A 130 7.03 11.81 29.74
N LEU A 131 7.42 11.59 31.00
CA LEU A 131 7.13 10.36 31.75
C LEU A 131 6.18 10.67 32.91
N ASP A 132 4.92 10.29 32.76
CA ASP A 132 3.93 10.37 33.83
C ASP A 132 3.87 9.03 34.59
N VAL A 133 4.32 9.05 35.84
CA VAL A 133 4.33 7.90 36.76
C VAL A 133 3.27 8.00 37.87
N SER A 134 2.39 9.01 37.82
CA SER A 134 1.37 9.26 38.87
C SER A 134 0.23 8.24 38.87
N GLY A 135 -0.02 7.59 37.73
CA GLY A 135 -1.07 6.59 37.55
C GLY A 135 -0.66 5.14 37.88
N PRO A 136 -1.61 4.19 37.82
CA PRO A 136 -1.34 2.76 38.07
C PRO A 136 -0.41 2.10 37.05
N LYS A 137 -0.09 2.81 35.95
CA LYS A 137 0.89 2.40 34.95
C LYS A 137 1.63 3.64 34.46
N PRO A 138 2.96 3.57 34.28
CA PRO A 138 3.73 4.66 33.70
C PRO A 138 3.27 4.92 32.25
N ARG A 139 3.17 6.21 31.89
CA ARG A 139 2.87 6.66 30.53
C ARG A 139 4.07 7.43 29.97
N LEU A 140 4.41 7.11 28.72
CA LEU A 140 5.44 7.79 27.95
C LEU A 140 4.74 8.59 26.85
N THR A 141 4.92 9.91 26.86
CA THR A 141 4.48 10.82 25.80
C THR A 141 5.72 11.29 25.04
N ILE A 142 5.69 11.17 23.72
CA ILE A 142 6.73 11.70 22.84
C ILE A 142 6.08 12.81 22.02
N SER A 143 6.59 14.03 22.16
CA SER A 143 6.15 15.19 21.40
C SER A 143 6.40 14.96 19.91
N PRO A 144 5.46 15.35 19.03
CA PRO A 144 5.68 15.26 17.59
C PRO A 144 6.88 16.12 17.19
N LEU A 145 7.58 15.70 16.13
CA LEU A 145 8.64 16.52 15.54
C LEU A 145 8.02 17.86 15.11
N ALA A 146 8.55 18.96 15.65
CA ALA A 146 8.19 20.29 15.18
C ALA A 146 8.57 20.41 13.70
N SER A 147 7.72 21.06 12.90
CA SER A 147 8.10 21.44 11.55
C SER A 147 9.33 22.33 11.62
N LEU A 148 10.30 22.09 10.76
CA LEU A 148 11.40 23.03 10.61
C LEU A 148 10.84 24.34 10.07
N ASP A 149 11.25 25.46 10.66
CA ASP A 149 10.90 26.77 10.12
C ASP A 149 11.49 26.90 8.71
N GLU A 150 10.64 27.20 7.74
CA GLU A 150 11.09 27.43 6.37
C GLU A 150 11.88 28.75 6.30
N PRO A 151 13.14 28.73 5.83
CA PRO A 151 13.93 29.94 5.68
C PRO A 151 13.27 30.96 4.75
N ASP A 152 13.43 32.25 5.04
CA ASP A 152 12.86 33.31 4.19
C ASP A 152 13.45 33.32 2.76
N SER A 153 14.65 32.78 2.57
CA SER A 153 15.21 32.54 1.24
C SER A 153 14.41 31.50 0.45
N LEU A 154 13.97 30.41 1.09
CA LEU A 154 13.18 29.36 0.46
C LEU A 154 11.78 29.86 0.09
N LYS A 155 11.13 30.59 1.00
CA LYS A 155 9.82 31.21 0.75
C LYS A 155 9.87 32.17 -0.44
N ARG A 156 10.91 33.01 -0.52
CA ARG A 156 11.13 33.92 -1.65
C ARG A 156 11.34 33.16 -2.96
N LEU A 157 12.18 32.12 -2.95
CA LEU A 157 12.41 31.30 -4.15
C LEU A 157 11.14 30.60 -4.62
N SER A 158 10.38 29.98 -3.72
CA SER A 158 9.10 29.31 -4.01
C SER A 158 8.10 30.27 -4.65
N LYS A 159 8.01 31.49 -4.11
CA LYS A 159 7.18 32.56 -4.69
C LYS A 159 7.65 32.95 -6.09
N MET A 160 8.95 33.18 -6.30
CA MET A 160 9.48 33.51 -7.62
C MET A 160 9.20 32.42 -8.65
N ILE A 161 9.30 31.14 -8.28
CA ILE A 161 8.97 30.02 -9.15
C ILE A 161 7.46 30.01 -9.46
N SER A 162 6.62 30.23 -8.45
CA SER A 162 5.18 30.26 -8.61
C SER A 162 4.71 31.43 -9.50
N ASP A 163 5.35 32.60 -9.38
CA ASP A 163 5.08 33.78 -10.21
C ASP A 163 5.47 33.55 -11.69
N LEU A 164 6.34 32.58 -11.99
CA LEU A 164 6.69 32.16 -13.36
C LEU A 164 5.70 31.16 -13.95
N LEU A 165 4.85 30.52 -13.14
CA LEU A 165 3.88 29.53 -13.59
C LEU A 165 2.57 30.24 -13.99
N PRO A 166 2.19 30.23 -15.29
CA PRO A 166 0.94 30.85 -15.70
C PRO A 166 -0.26 30.08 -15.12
N PRO A 167 -1.37 30.77 -14.81
CA PRO A 167 -2.64 30.09 -14.53
C PRO A 167 -3.15 29.47 -15.83
N VAL A 168 -3.17 28.13 -15.91
CA VAL A 168 -3.64 27.38 -17.07
C VAL A 168 -4.86 26.55 -16.68
N ASP A 169 -5.89 26.51 -17.54
CA ASP A 169 -7.02 25.61 -17.33
C ASP A 169 -6.54 24.15 -17.50
N LEU A 170 -6.90 23.29 -16.56
CA LEU A 170 -6.46 21.90 -16.58
C LEU A 170 -6.90 21.15 -17.87
N THR A 171 -8.01 21.55 -18.48
CA THR A 171 -8.47 20.99 -19.76
C THR A 171 -7.60 21.45 -20.94
N GLU A 172 -7.12 22.70 -20.92
CA GLU A 172 -6.18 23.21 -21.93
C GLU A 172 -4.81 22.55 -21.78
N LEU A 173 -4.35 22.35 -20.54
CA LEU A 173 -3.09 21.68 -20.24
C LEU A 173 -3.05 20.26 -20.86
N LEU A 174 -4.13 19.49 -20.77
CA LEU A 174 -4.17 18.17 -21.40
C LEU A 174 -4.06 18.22 -22.93
N LEU A 175 -4.69 19.21 -23.57
CA LEU A 175 -4.60 19.38 -25.02
C LEU A 175 -3.20 19.83 -25.44
N GLU A 176 -2.57 20.72 -24.67
CA GLU A 176 -1.19 21.17 -24.89
C GLU A 176 -0.20 20.00 -24.74
N ILE A 177 -0.30 19.22 -23.66
CA ILE A 177 0.53 18.04 -23.46
C ILE A 177 0.27 17.00 -24.56
N ASN A 178 -0.97 16.86 -25.04
CA ASN A 178 -1.23 16.03 -26.20
C ASN A 178 -0.55 16.55 -27.47
N ALA A 179 -0.52 17.87 -27.71
CA ALA A 179 0.17 18.44 -28.85
C ALA A 179 1.70 18.18 -28.80
N HIS A 180 2.28 18.10 -27.60
CA HIS A 180 3.69 17.75 -27.42
C HIS A 180 3.99 16.26 -27.56
N THR A 181 3.09 15.39 -27.10
CA THR A 181 3.39 13.96 -26.89
C THR A 181 2.65 13.01 -27.81
N GLY A 182 1.52 13.45 -28.39
CA GLY A 182 0.60 12.59 -29.13
C GLY A 182 -0.06 11.50 -28.27
N PHE A 183 -0.09 11.62 -26.94
CA PHE A 183 -0.56 10.54 -26.07
C PHE A 183 -2.01 10.12 -26.36
N ALA A 184 -2.86 11.01 -26.88
CA ALA A 184 -4.25 10.70 -27.19
C ALA A 184 -4.38 9.71 -28.35
N ASP A 185 -3.38 9.61 -29.23
CA ASP A 185 -3.38 8.67 -30.37
C ASP A 185 -3.23 7.22 -29.92
N GLU A 186 -2.72 6.99 -28.70
CA GLU A 186 -2.61 5.67 -28.08
C GLU A 186 -3.97 5.12 -27.63
N PHE A 187 -5.02 5.95 -27.63
CA PHE A 187 -6.39 5.51 -27.43
C PHE A 187 -6.96 5.02 -28.76
N PHE A 188 -6.73 3.75 -29.08
CA PHE A 188 -7.32 3.08 -30.24
C PHE A 188 -8.71 2.47 -29.92
N HIS A 189 -9.53 2.28 -30.95
CA HIS A 189 -10.87 1.71 -30.80
C HIS A 189 -10.82 0.24 -30.37
N ALA A 190 -11.77 -0.21 -29.53
CA ALA A 190 -11.81 -1.57 -28.99
C ALA A 190 -11.90 -2.68 -30.04
N SER A 191 -12.43 -2.39 -31.22
CA SER A 191 -12.52 -3.34 -32.34
C SER A 191 -11.30 -3.32 -33.26
N GLU A 192 -10.28 -2.50 -32.98
CA GLU A 192 -9.06 -2.27 -33.79
C GLU A 192 -9.28 -1.80 -35.24
N ALA A 193 -10.53 -1.74 -35.70
CA ALA A 193 -10.92 -1.06 -36.92
C ALA A 193 -10.64 0.44 -36.75
N SER A 194 -10.05 1.05 -37.78
CA SER A 194 -9.80 2.49 -37.83
C SER A 194 -11.13 3.24 -37.92
N ALA A 195 -11.79 3.42 -36.78
CA ALA A 195 -12.88 4.36 -36.62
C ALA A 195 -12.24 5.76 -36.59
N ARG A 196 -11.96 6.31 -37.78
CA ARG A 196 -11.52 7.70 -37.91
C ARG A 196 -12.67 8.57 -37.44
N VAL A 197 -12.52 9.16 -36.27
CA VAL A 197 -13.48 10.16 -35.81
C VAL A 197 -12.76 11.45 -35.49
N ASP A 198 -13.31 12.53 -36.03
CA ASP A 198 -12.75 13.86 -35.90
C ASP A 198 -12.72 14.30 -34.43
N ASP A 199 -11.69 15.09 -34.10
CA ASP A 199 -11.46 15.66 -32.77
C ASP A 199 -11.45 14.63 -31.63
N LEU A 200 -11.02 13.39 -31.90
CA LEU A 200 -10.89 12.35 -30.88
C LEU A 200 -10.05 12.80 -29.67
N PRO A 201 -8.90 13.51 -29.82
CA PRO A 201 -8.14 13.99 -28.66
C PRO A 201 -8.94 14.88 -27.70
N VAL A 202 -9.89 15.66 -28.22
CA VAL A 202 -10.79 16.50 -27.39
C VAL A 202 -11.74 15.61 -26.58
N SER A 203 -12.35 14.62 -27.23
CA SER A 203 -13.22 13.66 -26.55
C SER A 203 -12.47 12.84 -25.50
N ILE A 204 -11.25 12.38 -25.81
CA ILE A 204 -10.39 11.63 -24.89
C ILE A 204 -9.99 12.49 -23.68
N SER A 205 -9.52 13.71 -23.91
CA SER A 205 -9.14 14.64 -22.83
C SER A 205 -10.32 14.92 -21.90
N ALA A 206 -11.52 15.15 -22.45
CA ALA A 206 -12.72 15.33 -21.65
C ALA A 206 -13.07 14.08 -20.83
N VAL A 207 -13.00 12.88 -21.43
CA VAL A 207 -13.26 11.63 -20.70
C VAL A 207 -12.22 11.42 -19.59
N LEU A 208 -10.94 11.66 -19.85
CA LEU A 208 -9.88 11.55 -18.84
C LEU A 208 -10.11 12.51 -17.67
N MET A 209 -10.48 13.75 -17.95
CA MET A 209 -10.83 14.74 -16.92
C MET A 209 -12.01 14.29 -16.05
N ALA A 210 -13.07 13.79 -16.69
CA ALA A 210 -14.26 13.32 -15.97
C ALA A 210 -13.93 12.19 -14.99
N GLU A 211 -13.13 11.21 -15.43
CA GLU A 211 -12.77 10.05 -14.62
C GLU A 211 -11.71 10.38 -13.56
N ALA A 212 -10.66 11.13 -13.94
CA ALA A 212 -9.56 11.46 -13.03
C ALA A 212 -9.99 12.41 -11.91
N CYS A 213 -10.84 13.39 -12.22
CA CYS A 213 -11.36 14.34 -11.22
C CYS A 213 -12.64 13.82 -10.53
N ASN A 214 -13.16 12.66 -10.93
CA ASN A 214 -14.41 12.08 -10.39
C ASN A 214 -15.61 13.06 -10.44
N ILE A 215 -15.68 13.89 -11.49
CA ILE A 215 -16.76 14.89 -11.70
C ILE A 215 -17.86 14.38 -12.65
N GLY A 216 -17.64 13.23 -13.28
CA GLY A 216 -18.53 12.68 -14.31
C GLY A 216 -18.51 13.48 -15.61
N LEU A 217 -19.27 13.04 -16.61
CA LEU A 217 -19.25 13.66 -17.95
C LEU A 217 -20.06 14.96 -18.02
N GLU A 218 -21.05 15.15 -17.14
CA GLU A 218 -22.03 16.24 -17.25
C GLU A 218 -21.40 17.65 -17.37
N PRO A 219 -20.37 18.00 -16.57
CA PRO A 219 -19.73 19.32 -16.67
C PRO A 219 -19.07 19.60 -18.03
N LEU A 220 -18.67 18.55 -18.74
CA LEU A 220 -17.91 18.62 -19.99
C LEU A 220 -18.79 18.49 -21.24
N ILE A 221 -20.09 18.26 -21.08
CA ILE A 221 -21.01 18.16 -22.21
C ILE A 221 -21.25 19.54 -22.83
N ARG A 222 -21.12 19.60 -24.16
CA ARG A 222 -21.48 20.76 -24.98
C ARG A 222 -22.24 20.27 -26.21
N SER A 223 -23.53 20.55 -26.28
CA SER A 223 -24.41 20.08 -27.36
C SER A 223 -24.06 20.69 -28.72
N ASN A 224 -23.46 21.88 -28.73
CA ASN A 224 -23.03 22.59 -29.92
C ASN A 224 -21.63 22.19 -30.42
N VAL A 225 -20.91 21.32 -29.70
CA VAL A 225 -19.57 20.85 -30.09
C VAL A 225 -19.64 19.35 -30.33
N PRO A 226 -19.53 18.86 -31.59
CA PRO A 226 -19.67 17.44 -31.92
C PRO A 226 -18.82 16.50 -31.03
N ALA A 227 -17.57 16.88 -30.76
CA ALA A 227 -16.62 16.14 -29.92
C ALA A 227 -17.03 16.02 -28.44
N LEU A 228 -17.92 16.88 -27.95
CA LEU A 228 -18.31 17.00 -26.54
C LEU A 228 -19.80 16.72 -26.32
N THR A 229 -20.49 16.17 -27.32
CA THR A 229 -21.88 15.73 -27.13
C THR A 229 -21.94 14.56 -26.15
N ARG A 230 -23.06 14.43 -25.42
CA ARG A 230 -23.27 13.34 -24.45
C ARG A 230 -23.09 11.96 -25.08
N HIS A 231 -23.61 11.77 -26.29
CA HIS A 231 -23.45 10.53 -27.03
C HIS A 231 -21.98 10.26 -27.36
N ARG A 232 -21.27 11.28 -27.87
CA ARG A 232 -19.85 11.19 -28.22
C ARG A 232 -18.97 10.82 -27.03
N LEU A 233 -19.14 11.47 -25.88
CA LEU A 233 -18.33 11.20 -24.69
C LEU A 233 -18.60 9.81 -24.10
N ASN A 234 -19.87 9.38 -24.03
CA ASN A 234 -20.20 8.02 -23.59
C ASN A 234 -19.63 6.96 -24.54
N TRP A 235 -19.74 7.19 -25.85
CA TRP A 235 -19.17 6.29 -26.84
C TRP A 235 -17.64 6.21 -26.75
N THR A 236 -16.98 7.36 -26.55
CA THR A 236 -15.53 7.45 -26.38
C THR A 236 -15.09 6.70 -25.13
N LYS A 237 -15.73 6.94 -23.99
CA LYS A 237 -15.47 6.23 -22.73
C LYS A 237 -15.60 4.72 -22.90
N ALA A 238 -16.65 4.25 -23.56
CA ALA A 238 -16.91 2.81 -23.71
C ALA A 238 -15.92 2.12 -24.67
N ASN A 239 -15.49 2.79 -25.74
CA ASN A 239 -14.76 2.15 -26.84
C ASN A 239 -13.26 2.48 -26.89
N TYR A 240 -12.77 3.42 -26.08
CA TYR A 240 -11.37 3.89 -26.13
C TYR A 240 -10.66 3.85 -24.78
N LEU A 241 -11.36 4.12 -23.67
CA LEU A 241 -10.75 4.15 -22.34
C LEU A 241 -10.64 2.73 -21.77
N ARG A 242 -9.43 2.16 -21.78
CA ARG A 242 -9.11 0.82 -21.26
C ARG A 242 -7.75 0.82 -20.57
N ALA A 243 -7.47 -0.22 -19.79
CA ALA A 243 -6.19 -0.31 -19.07
C ALA A 243 -4.99 -0.33 -20.03
N GLU A 244 -5.13 -0.99 -21.17
CA GLU A 244 -4.10 -1.12 -22.20
C GLU A 244 -3.81 0.23 -22.87
N THR A 245 -4.86 0.99 -23.23
CA THR A 245 -4.71 2.31 -23.86
C THR A 245 -4.17 3.36 -22.88
N ILE A 246 -4.59 3.31 -21.61
CA ILE A 246 -4.00 4.14 -20.54
C ILE A 246 -2.51 3.83 -20.37
N THR A 247 -2.14 2.55 -20.38
CA THR A 247 -0.75 2.13 -20.23
C THR A 247 0.11 2.64 -21.40
N SER A 248 -0.38 2.49 -22.64
CA SER A 248 0.33 2.97 -23.83
C SER A 248 0.45 4.50 -23.86
N ALA A 249 -0.64 5.21 -23.53
CA ALA A 249 -0.62 6.67 -23.39
C ALA A 249 0.36 7.14 -22.31
N ASN A 250 0.41 6.45 -21.16
CA ASN A 250 1.35 6.79 -20.09
C ASN A 250 2.82 6.60 -20.51
N ALA A 251 3.11 5.57 -21.30
CA ALA A 251 4.45 5.37 -21.85
C ALA A 251 4.91 6.58 -22.68
N ARG A 252 4.03 7.14 -23.53
CA ARG A 252 4.32 8.37 -24.29
C ARG A 252 4.65 9.56 -23.40
N LEU A 253 3.90 9.73 -22.32
CA LEU A 253 4.13 10.82 -21.36
C LEU A 253 5.47 10.65 -20.63
N VAL A 254 5.78 9.43 -20.18
CA VAL A 254 7.04 9.08 -19.52
C VAL A 254 8.23 9.29 -20.46
N ASP A 255 8.14 8.79 -21.70
CA ASP A 255 9.17 8.92 -22.72
C ASP A 255 9.46 10.40 -23.03
N PHE A 256 8.41 11.21 -23.19
CA PHE A 256 8.57 12.65 -23.42
C PHE A 256 9.22 13.35 -22.22
N GLN A 257 8.76 13.06 -20.99
CA GLN A 257 9.33 13.65 -19.77
C GLN A 257 10.83 13.35 -19.63
N ALA A 258 11.29 12.15 -20.01
CA ALA A 258 12.69 11.78 -19.98
C ALA A 258 13.57 12.61 -20.95
N THR A 259 12.98 13.24 -21.97
CA THR A 259 13.70 14.13 -22.89
C THR A 259 13.91 15.54 -22.33
N LEU A 260 13.19 15.92 -21.27
CA LEU A 260 13.27 17.27 -20.72
C LEU A 260 14.59 17.48 -19.97
N PRO A 261 15.32 18.60 -20.20
CA PRO A 261 16.59 18.86 -19.52
C PRO A 261 16.48 18.83 -17.99
N LEU A 262 15.34 19.30 -17.44
CA LEU A 262 15.09 19.29 -16.00
C LEU A 262 15.00 17.85 -15.44
N ALA A 263 14.34 16.94 -16.15
CA ALA A 263 14.21 15.56 -15.72
C ALA A 263 15.57 14.84 -15.68
N GLN A 264 16.44 15.13 -16.65
CA GLN A 264 17.81 14.61 -16.72
C GLN A 264 18.71 15.09 -15.57
N ILE A 265 18.38 16.23 -14.95
CA ILE A 265 19.07 16.72 -13.75
C ILE A 265 18.61 15.96 -12.49
N TRP A 266 17.34 15.53 -12.44
CA TRP A 266 16.80 14.81 -11.28
C TRP A 266 17.32 13.38 -11.17
N GLY A 267 17.44 12.67 -12.29
CA GLY A 267 17.84 11.27 -12.27
C GLY A 267 18.03 10.64 -13.65
N GLY A 268 18.50 9.39 -13.64
CA GLY A 268 18.81 8.62 -14.85
C GLY A 268 17.62 7.83 -15.40
N GLY A 269 16.53 7.70 -14.65
CA GLY A 269 15.39 6.85 -14.98
C GLY A 269 15.57 5.38 -14.56
N GLU A 270 16.70 5.03 -13.94
CA GLU A 270 17.07 3.66 -13.59
C GLU A 270 16.58 3.24 -12.18
N VAL A 271 16.22 4.22 -11.34
CA VAL A 271 15.78 3.99 -9.97
C VAL A 271 14.33 4.44 -9.83
N ALA A 272 13.54 3.65 -9.10
CA ALA A 272 12.15 3.98 -8.82
C ALA A 272 11.83 3.81 -7.33
N SER A 273 11.01 4.72 -6.82
CA SER A 273 10.32 4.57 -5.54
C SER A 273 8.94 3.96 -5.78
N ALA A 274 8.55 3.02 -4.94
CA ALA A 274 7.26 2.35 -5.01
C ALA A 274 6.53 2.52 -3.67
N ASP A 275 5.46 3.31 -3.66
CA ASP A 275 4.70 3.63 -2.44
C ASP A 275 3.19 3.49 -2.63
N GLY A 276 2.50 3.17 -1.54
CA GLY A 276 1.06 2.90 -1.49
C GLY A 276 0.25 4.08 -0.99
N MET A 277 -0.47 4.75 -1.90
CA MET A 277 -1.50 5.74 -1.55
C MET A 277 -2.79 5.02 -1.14
N ARG A 278 -3.43 5.47 -0.05
CA ARG A 278 -4.60 4.79 0.54
C ARG A 278 -5.86 5.61 0.29
N PHE A 279 -6.86 4.98 -0.34
CA PHE A 279 -8.13 5.62 -0.67
C PHE A 279 -9.28 4.90 0.01
N VAL A 280 -10.20 5.67 0.62
CA VAL A 280 -11.48 5.15 1.10
C VAL A 280 -12.39 4.94 -0.10
N THR A 281 -12.93 3.73 -0.25
CA THR A 281 -13.83 3.37 -1.35
C THR A 281 -15.22 3.09 -0.81
N PRO A 282 -16.26 3.84 -1.23
CA PRO A 282 -17.63 3.62 -0.76
C PRO A 282 -18.25 2.34 -1.34
N VAL A 283 -17.75 1.87 -2.48
CA VAL A 283 -18.27 0.69 -3.20
C VAL A 283 -17.46 -0.56 -2.84
N ARG A 284 -18.15 -1.71 -2.75
CA ARG A 284 -17.51 -3.00 -2.54
C ARG A 284 -16.92 -3.51 -3.85
N THR A 285 -15.59 -3.48 -3.95
CA THR A 285 -14.83 -4.05 -5.08
C THR A 285 -13.99 -5.25 -4.62
N ILE A 286 -13.39 -5.97 -5.57
CA ILE A 286 -12.48 -7.10 -5.29
C ILE A 286 -11.30 -6.67 -4.40
N ASN A 287 -10.80 -5.44 -4.60
CA ASN A 287 -9.67 -4.89 -3.86
C ASN A 287 -10.10 -4.07 -2.61
N ALA A 288 -11.39 -3.78 -2.42
CA ALA A 288 -11.84 -2.99 -1.26
C ALA A 288 -11.83 -3.82 0.04
N GLY A 289 -10.86 -3.55 0.91
CA GLY A 289 -10.66 -4.23 2.19
C GLY A 289 -10.99 -3.34 3.39
N PRO A 290 -11.55 -3.87 4.49
CA PRO A 290 -11.70 -3.12 5.73
C PRO A 290 -10.35 -3.00 6.47
N ASN A 291 -10.01 -1.78 6.93
CA ASN A 291 -8.87 -1.57 7.82
C ASN A 291 -9.16 -0.40 8.76
N ARG A 292 -9.31 -0.69 10.06
CA ARG A 292 -9.66 0.32 11.06
C ARG A 292 -8.60 1.40 11.26
N LYS A 293 -7.33 1.08 10.98
CA LYS A 293 -6.21 2.03 11.06
C LYS A 293 -6.25 3.07 9.94
N TYR A 294 -6.50 2.63 8.70
CA TYR A 294 -6.38 3.49 7.51
C TYR A 294 -7.72 4.00 6.97
N PHE A 295 -8.81 3.25 7.17
CA PHE A 295 -10.12 3.54 6.57
C PHE A 295 -11.23 3.68 7.63
N GLY A 296 -10.90 3.62 8.93
CA GLY A 296 -11.89 3.67 10.01
C GLY A 296 -12.92 2.54 9.90
N ASN A 297 -14.20 2.89 9.87
CA ASN A 297 -15.29 1.92 9.69
C ASN A 297 -15.55 1.57 8.21
N ASN A 298 -14.88 2.25 7.28
CA ASN A 298 -15.05 2.06 5.85
C ASN A 298 -14.09 1.00 5.29
N ARG A 299 -14.26 0.73 4.00
CA ARG A 299 -13.32 -0.06 3.21
C ARG A 299 -12.44 0.87 2.39
N GLY A 300 -11.28 0.39 2.00
CA GLY A 300 -10.41 1.13 1.11
C GLY A 300 -9.54 0.22 0.25
N ILE A 301 -8.90 0.86 -0.70
CA ILE A 301 -7.91 0.28 -1.60
C ILE A 301 -6.57 0.97 -1.35
N THR A 302 -5.48 0.27 -1.68
CA THR A 302 -4.17 0.90 -1.80
C THR A 302 -3.83 0.98 -3.28
N TRP A 303 -3.54 2.17 -3.77
CA TRP A 303 -2.92 2.40 -5.06
C TRP A 303 -1.41 2.36 -4.88
N TYR A 304 -0.78 1.27 -5.32
CA TYR A 304 0.66 1.11 -5.26
C TYR A 304 1.28 1.73 -6.50
N ASN A 305 1.86 2.92 -6.34
CA ASN A 305 2.39 3.76 -7.40
C ASN A 305 3.90 3.65 -7.49
N PHE A 306 4.43 3.68 -8.72
CA PHE A 306 5.86 3.66 -9.00
C PHE A 306 6.26 4.97 -9.66
N VAL A 307 7.19 5.68 -9.03
CA VAL A 307 7.71 6.97 -9.49
C VAL A 307 9.21 6.83 -9.70
N SER A 308 9.69 7.15 -10.90
CA SER A 308 11.12 7.15 -11.20
C SER A 308 11.86 8.28 -10.46
N ASP A 309 13.18 8.19 -10.41
CA ASP A 309 14.07 9.29 -9.99
C ASP A 309 14.04 10.51 -10.94
N GLN A 310 13.32 10.42 -12.07
CA GLN A 310 12.96 11.53 -12.94
C GLN A 310 11.57 12.12 -12.63
N TYR A 311 10.95 11.73 -11.51
CA TYR A 311 9.62 12.16 -11.09
C TYR A 311 8.49 11.82 -12.09
N SER A 312 8.66 10.76 -12.88
CA SER A 312 7.62 10.25 -13.77
C SER A 312 6.92 9.03 -13.16
N GLY A 313 5.58 9.07 -13.10
CA GLY A 313 4.77 7.95 -12.65
C GLY A 313 4.58 6.95 -13.79
N PHE A 314 5.32 5.84 -13.79
CA PHE A 314 5.33 4.92 -14.94
C PHE A 314 4.45 3.68 -14.75
N HIS A 315 4.09 3.37 -13.51
CA HIS A 315 3.26 2.20 -13.22
C HIS A 315 2.43 2.39 -11.95
N GLY A 316 1.28 1.73 -11.89
CA GLY A 316 0.47 1.70 -10.69
C GLY A 316 -0.48 0.51 -10.66
N ILE A 317 -0.67 -0.05 -9.46
CA ILE A 317 -1.51 -1.24 -9.25
C ILE A 317 -2.47 -0.98 -8.10
N VAL A 318 -3.75 -1.28 -8.30
CA VAL A 318 -4.70 -1.36 -7.20
C VAL A 318 -4.51 -2.68 -6.47
N ILE A 319 -4.01 -2.62 -5.24
CA ILE A 319 -3.91 -3.78 -4.36
C ILE A 319 -4.98 -3.70 -3.26
N PRO A 320 -5.38 -4.84 -2.68
CA PRO A 320 -6.25 -4.82 -1.53
C PRO A 320 -5.70 -3.91 -0.45
N GLY A 321 -6.54 -3.08 0.18
CA GLY A 321 -6.14 -2.08 1.20
C GLY A 321 -5.49 -2.64 2.47
N THR A 322 -5.17 -3.94 2.46
CA THR A 322 -4.55 -4.73 3.51
C THR A 322 -3.66 -5.86 2.96
N LEU A 323 -2.94 -5.65 1.85
CA LEU A 323 -1.60 -6.22 1.87
C LEU A 323 -0.87 -5.44 2.96
N ARG A 324 -0.56 -6.13 4.04
CA ARG A 324 0.14 -5.59 5.20
C ARG A 324 1.57 -5.33 4.68
N ASP A 325 1.76 -4.17 4.07
CA ASP A 325 2.94 -3.83 3.27
C ASP A 325 4.22 -3.97 4.09
N SER A 326 5.19 -4.67 3.48
CA SER A 326 6.51 -5.13 3.98
C SER A 326 6.51 -6.44 4.77
#